data_AF-A0A7S2CE79-F1
#
_entry.id   AF-A0A7S2CE79-F1
#
_cell.length_a   1.000
_cell.length_b   1.000
_cell.length_c   1.000
_cell.angle_alpha   90.00
_cell.angle_beta   90.00
_cell.angle_gamma   90.00
#
_symmetry.space_group_name_H-M   'P 1'
#
loop_
_entity.id
_entity.type
_entity.pdbx_description
1 polymer ?
#
loop_
_entity_poly.entity_id
_entity_poly.type
_entity_poly.pdbx_seq_one_letter_code
_entity_poly.pdbx_strand_id
1 'polypeptide(L)'
;FASAHEVDPGYAGLLGRLRFLISFYSIIDLASIVPWYIDLALVDQQLPATQALRMFRLSRLFRLEGKYVESFSLMDDLADELKGSGVLSIAAFVGVTIWVVCSAFYYLAERHNPQMIYCPTCPDVDVDACTIDEWGLVDCSGAGCVGNGTSAPCFHMFSSIPSASFFTLLNLFGEFPLVTEHSDVGKAIATIVSLFAVAFFAIP
;
A
#
# COMPACT_ATOMS: atom_id res chain seq x y z
N PHE A 1 35.57 -12.74 -12.91
CA PHE A 1 34.78 -11.84 -13.76
C PHE A 1 35.14 -12.15 -15.20
N ALA A 2 34.38 -13.05 -15.84
CA ALA A 2 34.43 -13.14 -17.29
C ALA A 2 33.80 -11.86 -17.86
N SER A 3 34.41 -11.30 -18.88
CA SER A 3 33.89 -10.11 -19.55
C SER A 3 32.67 -10.51 -20.40
N ALA A 4 31.68 -9.62 -20.55
CA ALA A 4 30.39 -9.97 -21.16
C ALA A 4 30.47 -10.58 -22.58
N HIS A 5 31.57 -10.37 -23.29
CA HIS A 5 31.84 -10.94 -24.61
C HIS A 5 32.45 -12.35 -24.59
N GLU A 6 33.00 -12.79 -23.45
CA GLU A 6 33.52 -14.15 -23.25
C GLU A 6 32.40 -15.14 -22.90
N VAL A 7 31.32 -14.65 -22.26
CA VAL A 7 30.18 -15.47 -21.85
C VAL A 7 29.19 -15.68 -23.00
N ASP A 8 29.01 -14.67 -23.86
CA ASP A 8 28.06 -14.75 -24.98
C ASP A 8 28.56 -13.92 -26.18
N PRO A 9 28.84 -14.55 -27.35
CA PRO A 9 29.40 -13.86 -28.51
C PRO A 9 28.46 -12.78 -29.08
N GLY A 10 27.17 -12.79 -28.71
CA GLY A 10 26.19 -11.78 -29.10
C GLY A 10 26.41 -10.37 -28.51
N TYR A 11 27.31 -10.21 -27.54
CA TYR A 11 27.70 -8.90 -26.98
C TYR A 11 29.02 -8.35 -27.56
N ALA A 12 29.57 -8.98 -28.60
CA ALA A 12 30.74 -8.48 -29.31
C ALA A 12 30.43 -7.21 -30.13
N GLY A 13 31.36 -6.25 -30.15
CA GLY A 13 31.23 -4.98 -30.88
C GLY A 13 30.50 -3.86 -30.14
N LEU A 14 30.39 -2.69 -30.77
CA LEU A 14 29.76 -1.48 -30.19
C LEU A 14 28.26 -1.66 -29.92
N LEU A 15 27.54 -2.27 -30.86
CA LEU A 15 26.10 -2.58 -30.74
C LEU A 15 25.84 -3.64 -29.66
N GLY A 16 26.70 -4.65 -29.56
CA GLY A 16 26.65 -5.64 -28.49
C GLY A 16 26.83 -5.02 -27.10
N ARG A 17 27.76 -4.07 -26.97
CA ARG A 17 27.96 -3.31 -25.72
C ARG A 17 26.77 -2.41 -25.37
N LEU A 18 26.14 -1.77 -26.35
CA LEU A 18 24.93 -0.97 -26.10
C LEU A 18 23.77 -1.85 -25.63
N ARG A 19 23.61 -3.04 -26.24
CA ARG A 19 22.64 -4.05 -25.80
C ARG A 19 22.90 -4.52 -24.37
N PHE A 20 24.18 -4.66 -23.99
CA PHE A 20 24.57 -5.01 -22.62
C PHE A 20 24.21 -3.91 -21.61
N LEU A 21 24.34 -2.63 -21.96
CA LEU A 21 23.96 -1.52 -21.08
C LEU A 21 22.45 -1.47 -20.77
N ILE A 22 21.61 -1.91 -21.70
CA ILE A 22 20.15 -1.94 -21.55
C ILE A 22 19.67 -3.24 -20.87
N SER A 23 20.57 -4.15 -20.50
CA SER A 23 20.23 -5.35 -19.72
C SER A 23 19.78 -4.98 -18.31
N PHE A 24 18.82 -5.74 -17.75
CA PHE A 24 18.24 -5.50 -16.42
C PHE A 24 19.28 -5.29 -15.32
N TYR A 25 20.27 -6.19 -15.23
CA TYR A 25 21.34 -6.10 -14.23
C TYR A 25 22.26 -4.90 -14.44
N SER A 26 22.52 -4.50 -15.68
CA SER A 26 23.33 -3.33 -16.02
C SER A 26 22.62 -2.03 -15.71
N ILE A 27 21.30 -1.97 -15.94
CA ILE A 27 20.45 -0.83 -15.57
C ILE A 27 20.44 -0.64 -14.06
N ILE A 28 20.27 -1.72 -13.28
CA ILE A 28 20.30 -1.66 -11.81
C ILE A 28 21.68 -1.18 -11.31
N ASP A 29 22.77 -1.66 -11.91
CA ASP A 29 24.11 -1.20 -11.56
C ASP A 29 24.27 0.32 -11.79
N LEU A 30 23.86 0.79 -12.98
CA LEU A 30 23.89 2.21 -13.34
C LEU A 30 23.00 3.04 -12.40
N ALA A 31 21.76 2.63 -12.19
CA ALA A 31 20.81 3.30 -11.29
C ALA A 31 21.36 3.40 -9.86
N SER A 32 22.15 2.43 -9.41
CA SER A 32 22.72 2.43 -8.06
C SER A 32 23.87 3.42 -7.86
N ILE A 33 24.62 3.76 -8.91
CA ILE A 33 25.79 4.65 -8.84
C ILE A 33 25.48 6.09 -9.28
N VAL A 34 24.46 6.26 -10.13
CA VAL A 34 23.98 7.56 -10.61
C VAL A 34 23.70 8.59 -9.49
N PRO A 35 23.06 8.22 -8.36
CA PRO A 35 22.78 9.18 -7.28
C PRO A 35 24.04 9.83 -6.72
N TRP A 36 25.14 9.09 -6.63
CA TRP A 36 26.41 9.62 -6.14
C TRP A 36 27.02 10.64 -7.11
N TYR A 37 26.98 10.36 -8.41
CA TYR A 37 27.48 11.27 -9.43
C TYR A 37 26.63 12.55 -9.55
N ILE A 38 25.31 12.43 -9.42
CA ILE A 38 24.40 13.58 -9.46
C ILE A 38 24.54 14.44 -8.19
N ASP A 39 24.63 13.81 -7.01
CA ASP A 39 24.88 14.53 -5.75
C ASP A 39 26.22 15.30 -5.81
N LEU A 40 27.25 14.75 -6.45
CA LEU A 40 28.54 15.41 -6.66
C LEU A 40 28.46 16.61 -7.63
N ALA A 41 27.57 16.55 -8.62
CA ALA A 41 27.40 17.61 -9.61
C ALA A 41 26.49 18.76 -9.14
N LEU A 42 25.56 18.50 -8.21
CA LEU A 42 24.50 19.44 -7.78
C LEU A 42 24.65 19.92 -6.32
N VAL A 43 25.89 19.95 -5.79
CA VAL A 43 26.24 20.21 -4.37
C VAL A 43 25.56 21.46 -3.75
N ASP A 44 25.10 22.42 -4.54
CA ASP A 44 24.54 23.71 -4.08
C ASP A 44 23.01 23.90 -4.23
N GLN A 45 22.24 22.89 -4.62
CA GLN A 45 20.78 23.03 -4.80
C GLN A 45 20.00 21.96 -4.01
N GLN A 46 19.48 22.30 -2.82
CA GLN A 46 18.50 21.48 -2.09
C GLN A 46 17.15 21.43 -2.83
N LEU A 47 17.09 20.72 -3.95
CA LEU A 47 15.85 20.39 -4.62
C LEU A 47 15.26 19.11 -4.04
N PRO A 48 13.93 19.00 -3.84
CA PRO A 48 13.27 17.77 -3.39
C PRO A 48 13.53 16.58 -4.33
N ALA A 49 13.91 16.83 -5.58
CA ALA A 49 14.35 15.82 -6.55
C ALA A 49 15.56 15.00 -6.06
N THR A 50 16.46 15.59 -5.27
CA THR A 50 17.64 14.87 -4.72
C THR A 50 17.25 13.78 -3.72
N GLN A 51 16.12 13.92 -3.02
CA GLN A 51 15.64 12.92 -2.07
C GLN A 51 15.14 11.65 -2.77
N ALA A 52 14.42 11.80 -3.88
CA ALA A 52 13.99 10.68 -4.71
C ALA A 52 15.21 9.98 -5.35
N LEU A 53 16.22 10.74 -5.80
CA LEU A 53 17.45 10.16 -6.36
C LEU A 53 18.21 9.29 -5.35
N ARG A 54 18.20 9.65 -4.06
CA ARG A 54 18.84 8.84 -3.01
C ARG A 54 18.17 7.48 -2.81
N MET A 55 16.87 7.35 -3.12
CA MET A 55 16.16 6.06 -3.05
C MET A 55 16.69 5.05 -4.08
N PHE A 56 17.22 5.50 -5.22
CA PHE A 56 17.87 4.61 -6.20
C PHE A 56 19.10 3.89 -5.64
N ARG A 57 19.69 4.35 -4.52
CA ARG A 57 20.75 3.59 -3.85
C ARG A 57 20.26 2.24 -3.31
N LEU A 58 18.96 2.11 -3.00
CA LEU A 58 18.32 0.84 -2.61
C LEU A 58 18.37 -0.19 -3.74
N SER A 59 18.49 0.24 -5.00
CA SER A 59 18.61 -0.69 -6.12
C SER A 59 19.88 -1.56 -6.05
N ARG A 60 20.92 -1.12 -5.33
CA ARG A 60 22.11 -1.95 -5.05
C ARG A 60 21.77 -3.22 -4.27
N LEU A 61 20.71 -3.21 -3.45
CA LEU A 61 20.26 -4.40 -2.71
C LEU A 61 19.94 -5.53 -3.69
N PHE A 62 19.25 -5.24 -4.79
CA PHE A 62 18.95 -6.22 -5.85
C PHE A 62 20.20 -6.80 -6.53
N ARG A 63 21.36 -6.12 -6.45
CA ARG A 63 22.62 -6.59 -7.04
C ARG A 63 23.42 -7.52 -6.11
N LEU A 64 23.40 -7.26 -4.79
CA LEU A 64 24.11 -8.08 -3.79
C LEU A 64 23.49 -9.48 -3.65
N GLU A 65 22.32 -9.65 -4.21
CA GLU A 65 21.42 -10.76 -4.04
C GLU A 65 21.38 -11.68 -5.27
N GLY A 66 22.54 -11.98 -5.89
CA GLY A 66 22.62 -12.99 -6.96
C GLY A 66 22.09 -14.39 -6.57
N LYS A 67 21.89 -14.65 -5.27
CA LYS A 67 21.18 -15.82 -4.71
C LYS A 67 19.66 -15.69 -4.70
N TYR A 68 19.09 -14.48 -4.69
CA TYR A 68 17.64 -14.29 -4.65
C TYR A 68 16.99 -14.50 -6.01
N VAL A 69 17.77 -14.50 -7.10
CA VAL A 69 17.29 -14.97 -8.40
C VAL A 69 16.76 -16.40 -8.28
N GLU A 70 17.37 -17.23 -7.43
CA GLU A 70 16.89 -18.58 -7.12
C GLU A 70 15.60 -18.56 -6.29
N SER A 71 15.49 -17.67 -5.30
CA SER A 71 14.25 -17.48 -4.52
C SER A 71 13.09 -17.00 -5.39
N PHE A 72 13.33 -16.05 -6.31
CA PHE A 72 12.33 -15.55 -7.24
C PHE A 72 11.98 -16.58 -8.31
N SER A 73 12.95 -17.34 -8.85
CA SER A 73 12.63 -18.42 -9.79
C SER A 73 11.82 -19.52 -9.12
N LEU A 74 12.10 -19.86 -7.86
CA LEU A 74 11.28 -20.80 -7.10
C LEU A 74 9.87 -20.25 -6.85
N MET A 75 9.73 -18.96 -6.53
CA MET A 75 8.42 -18.32 -6.41
C MET A 75 7.66 -18.28 -7.74
N ASP A 76 8.36 -18.04 -8.86
CA ASP A 76 7.79 -18.04 -10.20
C ASP A 76 7.33 -19.47 -10.59
N ASP A 77 8.15 -20.49 -10.33
CA ASP A 77 7.79 -21.91 -10.54
C ASP A 77 6.54 -22.29 -9.73
N LEU A 78 6.47 -21.88 -8.46
CA LEU A 78 5.29 -22.09 -7.62
C LEU A 78 4.08 -21.31 -8.12
N ALA A 79 4.28 -20.08 -8.57
CA ALA A 79 3.21 -19.23 -9.09
C ALA A 79 2.63 -19.80 -10.39
N ASP A 80 3.47 -20.30 -11.28
CA ASP A 80 3.03 -20.92 -12.54
C ASP A 80 2.31 -22.25 -12.28
N GLU A 81 2.78 -23.06 -11.34
CA GLU A 81 2.09 -24.30 -10.92
C GLU A 81 0.72 -23.99 -10.30
N LEU A 82 0.65 -23.03 -9.36
CA LEU A 82 -0.59 -22.62 -8.70
C LEU A 82 -1.57 -21.94 -9.68
N LYS A 83 -1.04 -21.17 -10.65
CA LYS A 83 -1.84 -20.51 -11.69
C LYS A 83 -2.41 -21.52 -12.69
N GLY A 84 -1.66 -22.58 -13.01
CA GLY A 84 -2.13 -23.69 -13.86
C GLY A 84 -3.35 -24.40 -13.29
N SER A 85 -3.45 -24.50 -11.96
CA SER A 85 -4.62 -25.07 -11.27
C SER A 85 -5.84 -24.15 -11.20
N GLY A 86 -5.68 -22.85 -11.51
CA GLY A 86 -6.74 -21.83 -11.37
C GLY A 86 -7.17 -21.52 -9.93
N VAL A 87 -6.61 -22.20 -8.93
CA VAL A 87 -7.00 -22.02 -7.52
C VAL A 87 -6.60 -20.65 -7.01
N LEU A 88 -5.40 -20.17 -7.38
CA LEU A 88 -4.91 -18.85 -6.97
C LEU A 88 -5.80 -17.71 -7.51
N SER A 89 -6.26 -17.81 -8.76
CA SER A 89 -7.11 -16.77 -9.34
C SER A 89 -8.51 -16.77 -8.73
N ILE A 90 -9.07 -17.94 -8.42
CA ILE A 90 -10.35 -18.06 -7.72
C ILE A 90 -10.23 -17.51 -6.29
N ALA A 91 -9.18 -17.88 -5.55
CA ALA A 91 -8.94 -17.40 -4.20
C ALA A 91 -8.76 -15.88 -4.16
N ALA A 92 -8.00 -15.31 -5.10
CA ALA A 92 -7.84 -13.86 -5.22
C ALA A 92 -9.17 -13.16 -5.54
N PHE A 93 -9.96 -13.70 -6.47
CA PHE A 93 -11.27 -13.15 -6.82
C PHE A 93 -12.26 -13.20 -5.65
N VAL A 94 -12.33 -14.34 -4.95
CA VAL A 94 -13.16 -14.51 -3.76
C VAL A 94 -12.69 -13.58 -2.63
N GLY A 95 -11.37 -13.46 -2.41
CA GLY A 95 -10.80 -12.55 -1.42
C GLY A 95 -11.15 -11.08 -1.68
N VAL A 96 -11.01 -10.62 -2.93
CA VAL A 96 -11.37 -9.24 -3.32
C VAL A 96 -12.88 -9.00 -3.19
N THR A 97 -13.71 -9.94 -3.62
CA THR A 97 -15.17 -9.79 -3.50
C THR A 97 -15.63 -9.77 -2.05
N ILE A 98 -15.11 -10.66 -1.20
CA ILE A 98 -15.35 -10.65 0.26
C ILE A 98 -14.90 -9.32 0.86
N TRP A 99 -13.70 -8.84 0.53
CA TRP A 99 -13.17 -7.57 1.04
C TRP A 99 -14.08 -6.39 0.70
N VAL A 100 -14.54 -6.26 -0.54
CA VAL A 100 -15.45 -5.19 -0.97
C VAL A 100 -16.81 -5.28 -0.27
N VAL A 101 -17.36 -6.49 -0.14
CA VAL A 101 -18.65 -6.73 0.54
C VAL A 101 -18.55 -6.41 2.04
N CYS A 102 -17.49 -6.87 2.70
CA CYS A 102 -17.21 -6.52 4.10
C CYS A 102 -17.07 -5.00 4.26
N SER A 103 -16.35 -4.31 3.36
CA SER A 103 -16.25 -2.86 3.35
C SER A 103 -17.60 -2.15 3.28
N ALA A 104 -18.50 -2.63 2.41
CA ALA A 104 -19.85 -2.10 2.33
C ALA A 104 -20.64 -2.31 3.64
N PHE A 105 -20.51 -3.47 4.29
CA PHE A 105 -21.18 -3.72 5.58
C PHE A 105 -20.67 -2.81 6.71
N TYR A 106 -19.35 -2.64 6.82
CA TYR A 106 -18.77 -1.72 7.82
C TYR A 106 -19.18 -0.27 7.57
N TYR A 107 -19.17 0.15 6.32
CA TYR A 107 -19.67 1.47 5.92
C TYR A 107 -21.12 1.68 6.37
N LEU A 108 -22.02 0.72 6.11
CA LEU A 108 -23.43 0.84 6.50
C LEU A 108 -23.62 0.84 8.02
N ALA A 109 -22.82 0.07 8.76
CA ALA A 109 -22.90 -0.03 10.21
C ALA A 109 -22.38 1.23 10.92
N GLU A 110 -21.33 1.86 10.40
CA GLU A 110 -20.61 2.93 11.11
C GLU A 110 -20.82 4.34 10.54
N ARG A 111 -21.47 4.51 9.38
CA ARG A 111 -21.67 5.83 8.72
C ARG A 111 -22.26 6.91 9.63
N HIS A 112 -23.09 6.52 10.60
CA HIS A 112 -23.77 7.46 11.50
C HIS A 112 -23.18 7.50 12.92
N ASN A 113 -22.06 6.82 13.15
CA ASN A 113 -21.42 6.79 14.46
C ASN A 113 -20.48 8.00 14.62
N PRO A 114 -20.72 8.93 15.58
CA PRO A 114 -19.86 10.10 15.80
C PRO A 114 -18.48 9.73 16.35
N GLN A 115 -18.34 8.59 17.05
CA GLN A 115 -17.06 8.13 17.61
C GLN A 115 -16.02 7.75 16.53
N MET A 116 -16.46 7.66 15.26
CA MET A 116 -15.61 7.39 14.09
C MET A 116 -15.11 8.65 13.39
N ILE A 117 -15.28 9.81 14.02
CA ILE A 117 -14.77 11.10 13.54
C ILE A 117 -13.32 11.26 14.01
N TYR A 118 -12.43 11.61 13.09
CA TYR A 118 -11.04 11.93 13.40
C TYR A 118 -10.71 13.36 13.03
N CYS A 119 -10.11 14.09 13.97
CA CYS A 119 -9.76 15.50 13.82
C CYS A 119 -8.27 15.75 14.12
N PRO A 120 -7.39 15.85 13.12
CA PRO A 120 -5.96 16.06 13.35
C PRO A 120 -5.62 17.45 13.93
N THR A 121 -6.46 18.46 13.69
CA THR A 121 -6.20 19.85 14.11
C THR A 121 -6.67 20.15 15.53
N CYS A 122 -7.55 19.31 16.09
CA CYS A 122 -8.21 19.52 17.38
C CYS A 122 -8.45 18.15 18.05
N PRO A 123 -7.43 17.59 18.72
CA PRO A 123 -7.47 16.22 19.22
C PRO A 123 -8.44 15.99 20.39
N ASP A 124 -8.78 17.04 21.16
CA ASP A 124 -9.62 16.96 22.37
C ASP A 124 -11.03 17.53 22.13
N VAL A 125 -11.63 17.22 20.97
CA VAL A 125 -12.98 17.69 20.61
C VAL A 125 -14.04 16.68 21.06
N ASP A 126 -15.16 17.19 21.57
CA ASP A 126 -16.34 16.37 21.85
C ASP A 126 -17.02 15.97 20.54
N VAL A 127 -16.80 14.73 20.11
CA VAL A 127 -17.29 14.20 18.83
C VAL A 127 -18.80 14.01 18.80
N ASP A 128 -19.46 13.87 19.97
CA ASP A 128 -20.91 13.70 20.05
C ASP A 128 -21.67 14.99 19.71
N ALA A 129 -20.99 16.14 19.81
CA ALA A 129 -21.52 17.45 19.40
C ALA A 129 -21.33 17.73 17.90
N CYS A 130 -20.63 16.85 17.16
CA CYS A 130 -20.46 16.99 15.72
C CYS A 130 -21.68 16.44 14.95
N THR A 131 -21.92 17.00 13.77
CA THR A 131 -23.00 16.54 12.88
C THR A 131 -22.43 15.97 11.59
N ILE A 132 -23.10 14.95 11.04
CA ILE A 132 -22.72 14.28 9.80
C ILE A 132 -23.83 14.55 8.78
N ASP A 133 -23.47 15.07 7.61
CA ASP A 133 -24.43 15.32 6.54
C ASP A 133 -24.78 14.05 5.75
N GLU A 134 -25.72 14.17 4.81
CA GLU A 134 -26.14 13.04 3.96
C GLU A 134 -25.00 12.48 3.08
N TRP A 135 -23.98 13.30 2.79
CA TRP A 135 -22.82 12.95 1.98
C TRP A 135 -21.69 12.30 2.81
N GLY A 136 -21.77 12.35 4.14
CA GLY A 136 -20.74 11.83 5.06
C GLY A 136 -19.64 12.85 5.38
N LEU A 137 -19.89 14.14 5.13
CA LEU A 137 -19.06 15.26 5.56
C LEU A 137 -19.41 15.63 7.01
N VAL A 138 -18.37 15.91 7.79
CA VAL A 138 -18.48 16.17 9.23
C VAL A 138 -18.36 17.67 9.51
N ASP A 139 -19.31 18.21 10.27
CA ASP A 139 -19.24 19.56 10.83
C ASP A 139 -19.13 19.50 12.36
N CYS A 140 -17.96 19.91 12.87
CA CYS A 140 -17.63 20.00 14.30
C CYS A 140 -17.50 21.45 14.79
N SER A 141 -18.05 22.42 14.05
CA SER A 141 -18.03 23.84 14.45
C SER A 141 -18.71 24.08 15.80
N GLY A 142 -19.79 23.34 16.08
CA GLY A 142 -20.51 23.37 17.37
C GLY A 142 -19.68 22.86 18.56
N ALA A 143 -18.72 21.97 18.30
CA ALA A 143 -17.81 21.42 19.30
C ALA A 143 -16.55 22.28 19.51
N GLY A 144 -16.46 23.44 18.84
CA GLY A 144 -15.32 24.36 18.95
C GLY A 144 -14.17 24.05 17.99
N CYS A 145 -14.34 23.10 17.06
CA CYS A 145 -13.33 22.81 16.04
C CYS A 145 -13.71 23.39 14.67
N VAL A 146 -13.19 24.60 14.39
CA VAL A 146 -13.48 25.35 13.16
C VAL A 146 -12.30 25.24 12.20
N GLY A 147 -12.58 24.87 10.95
CA GLY A 147 -11.56 24.80 9.90
C GLY A 147 -11.12 26.18 9.42
N ASN A 148 -9.85 26.30 8.99
CA ASN A 148 -9.29 27.54 8.45
C ASN A 148 -9.73 27.85 6.99
N GLY A 149 -10.95 27.45 6.60
CA GLY A 149 -11.56 27.76 5.29
C GLY A 149 -11.00 27.03 4.06
N THR A 150 -9.82 26.38 4.15
CA THR A 150 -9.18 25.66 3.03
C THR A 150 -9.13 24.13 3.22
N SER A 151 -9.46 23.62 4.40
CA SER A 151 -9.49 22.18 4.70
C SER A 151 -10.51 21.92 5.81
N ALA A 152 -11.30 20.84 5.67
CA ALA A 152 -12.14 20.37 6.77
C ALA A 152 -11.24 19.92 7.93
N PRO A 153 -11.48 20.38 9.17
CA PRO A 153 -10.62 20.06 10.31
C PRO A 153 -10.82 18.62 10.81
N CYS A 154 -11.93 18.00 10.41
CA CYS A 154 -12.38 16.69 10.85
C CYS A 154 -12.88 15.88 9.66
N PHE A 155 -12.71 14.56 9.72
CA PHE A 155 -13.23 13.64 8.72
C PHE A 155 -13.79 12.38 9.36
N HIS A 156 -14.84 11.82 8.73
CA HIS A 156 -15.40 10.54 9.14
C HIS A 156 -14.64 9.40 8.48
N MET A 157 -14.15 8.45 9.29
CA MET A 157 -13.37 7.31 8.81
C MET A 157 -14.19 6.41 7.85
N PHE A 158 -15.50 6.31 8.04
CA PHE A 158 -16.43 5.52 7.24
C PHE A 158 -17.35 6.39 6.35
N SER A 159 -16.86 7.54 5.90
CA SER A 159 -17.58 8.43 4.97
C SER A 159 -17.90 7.79 3.61
N SER A 160 -17.10 6.82 3.17
CA SER A 160 -17.26 6.14 1.87
C SER A 160 -16.81 4.66 1.95
N ILE A 161 -17.22 3.85 0.97
CA ILE A 161 -16.78 2.44 0.88
C ILE A 161 -15.25 2.34 0.70
N PRO A 162 -14.57 3.18 -0.11
CA PRO A 162 -13.12 3.16 -0.20
C PRO A 162 -12.41 3.59 1.09
N SER A 163 -12.97 4.50 1.89
CA SER A 163 -12.35 4.87 3.17
C SER A 163 -12.49 3.74 4.20
N ALA A 164 -13.65 3.07 4.21
CA ALA A 164 -13.89 1.88 5.03
C ALA A 164 -12.99 0.70 4.63
N SER A 165 -12.63 0.59 3.34
CA SER A 165 -11.90 -0.58 2.84
C SER A 165 -10.53 -0.75 3.50
N PHE A 166 -9.86 0.35 3.85
CA PHE A 166 -8.60 0.33 4.60
C PHE A 166 -8.76 -0.35 5.97
N PHE A 167 -9.75 0.07 6.76
CA PHE A 167 -10.03 -0.53 8.07
C PHE A 167 -10.47 -1.98 7.96
N THR A 168 -11.27 -2.31 6.95
CA THR A 168 -11.66 -3.72 6.73
C THR A 168 -10.49 -4.62 6.37
N LEU A 169 -9.51 -4.09 5.64
CA LEU A 169 -8.31 -4.82 5.26
C LEU A 169 -7.43 -5.07 6.49
N LEU A 170 -7.30 -4.10 7.39
CA LEU A 170 -6.63 -4.31 8.69
C LEU A 170 -7.33 -5.41 9.51
N ASN A 171 -8.65 -5.35 9.60
CA ASN A 171 -9.45 -6.36 10.31
C ASN A 171 -9.28 -7.76 9.69
N LEU A 172 -9.09 -7.84 8.38
CA LEU A 172 -8.87 -9.09 7.65
C LEU A 172 -7.47 -9.67 7.88
N PHE A 173 -6.48 -8.81 8.16
CA PHE A 173 -5.14 -9.21 8.61
C PHE A 173 -5.07 -9.54 10.11
N GLY A 174 -6.20 -9.41 10.83
CA GLY A 174 -6.31 -9.75 12.25
C GLY A 174 -5.97 -8.60 13.20
N GLU A 175 -5.75 -7.39 12.69
CA GLU A 175 -5.61 -6.19 13.51
C GLU A 175 -6.95 -5.48 13.62
N PHE A 176 -7.41 -5.19 14.84
CA PHE A 176 -8.71 -4.53 15.06
C PHE A 176 -8.53 -3.19 15.79
N PRO A 177 -8.09 -2.14 15.08
CA PRO A 177 -8.02 -0.81 15.68
C PRO A 177 -9.44 -0.34 16.04
N LEU A 178 -9.59 0.37 17.16
CA LEU A 178 -10.84 1.06 17.54
C LEU A 178 -12.02 0.12 17.91
N VAL A 179 -11.75 -1.10 18.41
CA VAL A 179 -12.80 -2.04 18.84
C VAL A 179 -13.79 -1.46 19.86
N THR A 180 -13.34 -0.53 20.69
CA THR A 180 -14.16 0.09 21.75
C THR A 180 -15.19 1.06 21.18
N GLU A 181 -14.80 1.83 20.17
CA GLU A 181 -15.58 2.91 19.55
C GLU A 181 -16.63 2.42 18.55
N HIS A 182 -16.50 1.17 18.09
CA HIS A 182 -17.48 0.55 17.22
C HIS A 182 -18.87 0.45 17.86
N SER A 183 -19.88 0.69 17.02
CA SER A 183 -21.26 0.39 17.37
C SER A 183 -21.43 -1.11 17.69
N ASP A 184 -22.47 -1.47 18.45
CA ASP A 184 -22.75 -2.88 18.75
C ASP A 184 -22.99 -3.71 17.48
N VAL A 185 -23.57 -3.08 16.44
CA VAL A 185 -23.77 -3.70 15.12
C VAL A 185 -22.43 -3.89 14.40
N GLY A 186 -21.55 -2.89 14.43
CA GLY A 186 -20.21 -2.99 13.88
C GLY A 186 -19.38 -4.08 14.55
N LYS A 187 -19.47 -4.21 15.88
CA LYS A 187 -18.85 -5.30 16.66
C LYS A 187 -19.38 -6.67 16.23
N ALA A 188 -20.70 -6.81 16.04
CA ALA A 188 -21.27 -8.07 15.56
C ALA A 188 -20.76 -8.43 14.15
N ILE A 189 -20.75 -7.48 13.22
CA ILE A 189 -20.21 -7.68 11.87
C ILE A 189 -18.73 -8.08 11.94
N ALA A 190 -17.96 -7.43 12.81
CA ALA A 190 -16.55 -7.73 13.00
C ALA A 190 -16.29 -9.18 13.42
N THR A 191 -17.06 -9.69 14.37
CA THR A 191 -16.92 -11.10 14.79
C THR A 191 -17.25 -12.09 13.67
N ILE A 192 -18.22 -11.78 12.80
CA ILE A 192 -18.56 -12.61 11.65
C ILE A 192 -17.42 -12.57 10.63
N VAL A 193 -16.90 -11.38 10.33
CA VAL A 193 -15.79 -11.19 9.39
C VAL A 193 -14.54 -11.90 9.90
N SER A 194 -14.23 -11.83 11.20
CA SER A 194 -13.05 -12.49 11.77
C SER A 194 -13.12 -14.02 11.69
N LEU A 195 -14.31 -14.61 11.81
CA LEU A 195 -14.49 -16.06 11.76
C LEU A 195 -14.46 -16.61 10.32
N PHE A 196 -15.09 -15.93 9.38
CA PHE A 196 -15.27 -16.43 8.02
C PHE A 196 -14.30 -15.80 7.02
N ALA A 197 -14.22 -14.47 6.98
CA ALA A 197 -13.45 -13.78 5.94
C ALA A 197 -11.94 -13.98 6.11
N VAL A 198 -11.43 -13.96 7.34
CA VAL A 198 -10.01 -14.19 7.63
C VAL A 198 -9.59 -15.60 7.20
N ALA A 199 -10.45 -16.61 7.42
CA ALA A 199 -10.17 -17.97 7.00
C ALA A 199 -10.01 -18.09 5.47
N PHE A 200 -10.81 -17.36 4.69
CA PHE A 200 -10.68 -17.32 3.23
C PHE A 200 -9.47 -16.50 2.76
N PHE A 201 -9.16 -15.41 3.46
CA PHE A 201 -8.03 -14.55 3.11
C PHE A 201 -6.66 -15.18 3.44
N ALA A 202 -6.64 -16.16 4.36
CA ALA A 202 -5.47 -16.93 4.73
C ALA A 202 -5.22 -18.17 3.84
N ILE A 203 -6.05 -18.42 2.82
CA ILE A 203 -5.87 -19.53 1.88
C ILE A 203 -4.67 -19.35 0.95
N PRO A 204 -4.49 -18.20 0.27
CA PRO A 204 -3.28 -17.94 -0.53
C PRO A 204 -2.06 -17.69 0.36
#